data_AF-A0A3A4WPE1-F1
#
_entry.id   AF-A0A3A4WPE1-F1
#
_cell.length_a   1.000
_cell.length_b   1.000
_cell.length_c   1.000
_cell.angle_alpha   90.00
_cell.angle_beta   90.00
_cell.angle_gamma   90.00
#
_symmetry.space_group_name_H-M   'P 1'
#
loop_
_entity.id
_entity.type
_entity.pdbx_description
1 polymer ?
#
loop_
_entity_poly.entity_id
_entity_poly.type
_entity_poly.pdbx_seq_one_letter_code
_entity_poly.pdbx_strand_id
1 'polypeptide(L)'
;MRKSICVIIFYLVIILLMVEKGMAASNQVANIPSVSDEVHIAPNGVSMPLGKILFVRKDADYCAVKFTKFWTGKTEDDRYAEYESYYQDDKTGDFTKDNVKFRKDVLSSPKAKWSLFGHPVVLFGVNKEIKCGTIRLWWTGRGSVYFFKRYQAEGDYGIELAPTKWTDISQVNVFDPRIKWYRYDEKRERINIPVDQLWEEREKER
;
A
#
# COMPACT_ATOMS: atom_id res chain seq x y z
N MET A 1 6.05 33.11 -49.76
CA MET A 1 4.69 32.56 -49.54
C MET A 1 4.63 31.09 -49.15
N ARG A 2 5.46 30.18 -49.69
CA ARG A 2 5.38 28.73 -49.37
C ARG A 2 5.68 28.34 -47.90
N LYS A 3 6.57 29.07 -47.22
CA LYS A 3 6.96 28.76 -45.82
C LYS A 3 5.83 28.99 -44.81
N SER A 4 4.98 29.99 -45.03
CA SER A 4 3.88 30.33 -44.11
C SER A 4 2.74 29.30 -44.17
N ILE A 5 2.53 28.66 -45.32
CA ILE A 5 1.49 27.64 -45.50
C ILE A 5 1.83 26.36 -44.71
N CYS A 6 3.09 25.94 -44.69
CA CYS A 6 3.51 24.75 -43.93
C CYS A 6 3.36 24.93 -42.41
N VAL A 7 3.62 26.12 -41.88
CA VAL A 7 3.49 26.40 -40.45
C VAL A 7 2.01 26.35 -40.02
N ILE A 8 1.10 26.88 -40.83
CA ILE A 8 -0.34 26.87 -40.53
C ILE A 8 -0.89 25.43 -40.55
N ILE A 9 -0.47 24.62 -41.53
CA ILE A 9 -0.87 23.20 -41.60
C ILE A 9 -0.36 22.44 -40.37
N PHE A 10 0.87 22.69 -39.93
CA PHE A 10 1.44 22.05 -38.74
C PHE A 10 0.66 22.39 -37.46
N TYR A 11 0.27 23.66 -37.28
CA TYR A 11 -0.55 24.07 -36.13
C TYR A 11 -1.97 23.48 -36.18
N LEU A 12 -2.59 23.39 -37.37
CA LEU A 12 -3.91 22.77 -37.52
C LEU A 12 -3.90 21.28 -37.19
N VAL A 13 -2.85 20.55 -37.56
CA VAL A 13 -2.68 19.13 -37.19
C VAL A 13 -2.51 18.96 -35.68
N ILE A 14 -1.73 19.82 -35.01
CA ILE A 14 -1.57 19.76 -33.55
C ILE A 14 -2.91 20.03 -32.84
N ILE A 15 -3.70 20.99 -33.31
CA ILE A 15 -5.01 21.30 -32.73
C ILE A 15 -5.99 20.15 -32.96
N LEU A 16 -6.03 19.54 -34.16
CA LEU A 16 -6.89 18.38 -34.44
C LEU A 16 -6.56 17.18 -33.53
N LEU A 17 -5.26 16.92 -33.29
CA LEU A 17 -4.79 15.87 -32.39
C LEU A 17 -5.10 16.14 -30.91
N MET A 18 -5.33 17.41 -30.53
CA MET A 18 -5.74 17.77 -29.17
C MET A 18 -7.25 17.58 -28.96
N VAL A 19 -8.07 17.77 -30.00
CA VAL A 19 -9.54 17.67 -29.92
C VAL A 19 -10.02 16.21 -29.82
N GLU A 20 -9.36 15.25 -30.47
CA GLU A 20 -9.76 13.83 -30.38
C GLU A 20 -9.51 13.18 -29.00
N LYS A 21 -8.78 13.83 -28.09
CA LYS A 21 -8.55 13.30 -26.74
C LYS A 21 -9.54 13.80 -25.69
N GLY A 22 -10.44 14.70 -26.06
CA GLY A 22 -11.43 15.29 -25.17
C GLY A 22 -12.83 14.79 -25.42
N MET A 23 -13.13 13.53 -25.06
CA MET A 23 -14.46 13.05 -24.62
C MET A 23 -14.50 11.51 -24.62
N ALA A 24 -13.78 10.91 -23.68
CA ALA A 24 -14.18 9.64 -23.12
C ALA A 24 -14.36 9.86 -21.61
N ALA A 25 -15.51 10.41 -21.25
CA ALA A 25 -16.04 10.29 -19.90
C ALA A 25 -16.38 8.80 -19.70
N SER A 26 -15.36 8.02 -19.37
CA SER A 26 -15.52 6.64 -18.95
C SER A 26 -16.22 6.68 -17.60
N ASN A 27 -17.50 6.28 -17.61
CA ASN A 27 -18.22 5.86 -16.43
C ASN A 27 -17.47 4.66 -15.85
N GLN A 28 -16.45 4.92 -15.03
CA GLN A 28 -15.77 3.89 -14.26
C GLN A 28 -16.72 3.42 -13.17
N VAL A 29 -17.51 2.41 -13.53
CA VAL A 29 -18.08 1.46 -12.58
C VAL A 29 -16.92 1.02 -11.69
N ALA A 30 -16.99 1.38 -10.41
CA ALA A 30 -16.04 0.94 -9.41
C ALA A 30 -16.14 -0.59 -9.33
N ASN A 31 -15.26 -1.28 -10.06
CA ASN A 31 -14.95 -2.69 -9.82
C ASN A 31 -14.27 -2.76 -8.45
N ILE A 32 -15.07 -2.78 -7.38
CA ILE A 32 -14.63 -3.06 -6.02
C ILE A 32 -14.20 -4.53 -6.03
N PRO A 33 -12.90 -4.84 -5.91
CA PRO A 33 -12.49 -6.23 -5.83
C PRO A 33 -12.99 -6.77 -4.49
N SER A 34 -13.72 -7.88 -4.54
CA SER A 34 -14.04 -8.78 -3.43
C SER A 34 -13.16 -8.52 -2.21
N VAL A 35 -13.75 -7.90 -1.19
CA VAL A 35 -13.20 -7.70 0.15
C VAL A 35 -13.06 -9.10 0.75
N SER A 36 -12.00 -9.81 0.39
CA SER A 36 -11.65 -11.04 1.09
C SER A 36 -11.31 -10.64 2.52
N ASP A 37 -12.04 -11.17 3.50
CA ASP A 37 -11.74 -11.01 4.93
C ASP A 37 -10.55 -11.88 5.36
N GLU A 38 -9.62 -12.15 4.45
CA GLU A 38 -8.41 -12.91 4.68
C GLU A 38 -7.19 -11.99 4.79
N VAL A 39 -6.28 -12.38 5.67
CA VAL A 39 -4.92 -11.88 5.73
C VAL A 39 -4.03 -12.82 4.92
N HIS A 40 -3.25 -12.25 4.02
CA HIS A 40 -2.24 -12.99 3.26
C HIS A 40 -0.86 -12.74 3.86
N ILE A 41 -0.16 -13.80 4.25
CA ILE A 41 1.18 -13.71 4.82
C ILE A 41 2.15 -14.40 3.87
N ALA A 42 3.15 -13.66 3.42
CA ALA A 42 4.14 -14.08 2.44
C ALA A 42 5.56 -13.95 3.03
N PRO A 43 6.60 -14.49 2.35
CA PRO A 43 8.00 -14.29 2.75
C PRO A 43 8.38 -12.84 3.04
N ASN A 44 7.89 -11.92 2.20
CA ASN A 44 8.34 -10.55 2.12
C ASN A 44 7.28 -9.50 2.53
N GLY A 45 6.11 -9.92 2.98
CA GLY A 45 5.09 -8.97 3.40
C GLY A 45 3.82 -9.60 3.93
N VAL A 46 2.91 -8.72 4.33
CA VAL A 46 1.57 -9.02 4.84
C VAL A 46 0.57 -8.21 4.03
N SER A 47 -0.52 -8.83 3.60
CA SER A 47 -1.66 -8.14 2.99
C SER A 47 -2.85 -8.15 3.93
N MET A 48 -3.35 -6.97 4.26
CA MET A 48 -4.51 -6.79 5.15
C MET A 48 -5.79 -6.44 4.38
N PRO A 49 -6.95 -6.91 4.86
CA PRO A 49 -8.24 -6.41 4.37
C PRO A 49 -8.49 -4.95 4.79
N LEU A 50 -9.44 -4.31 4.11
CA LEU A 50 -9.85 -2.94 4.40
C LEU A 50 -10.36 -2.79 5.83
N GLY A 51 -10.06 -1.65 6.44
CA GLY A 51 -10.55 -1.30 7.77
C GLY A 51 -9.92 -2.10 8.91
N LYS A 52 -9.00 -3.04 8.65
CA LYS A 52 -8.25 -3.77 9.68
C LYS A 52 -6.91 -3.11 9.96
N ILE A 53 -6.49 -3.18 11.22
CA ILE A 53 -5.23 -2.62 11.70
C ILE A 53 -4.11 -3.64 11.52
N LEU A 54 -3.03 -3.21 10.88
CA LEU A 54 -1.73 -3.88 10.86
C LEU A 54 -0.82 -3.23 11.89
N PHE A 55 -0.26 -3.99 12.82
CA PHE A 55 0.86 -3.49 13.60
C PHE A 55 2.17 -3.61 12.87
N VAL A 56 3.01 -2.65 13.20
CA VAL A 56 4.35 -2.51 12.70
C VAL A 56 5.20 -2.16 13.90
N ARG A 57 6.24 -2.95 14.15
CA ARG A 57 7.28 -2.56 15.10
C ARG A 57 8.62 -2.57 14.41
N LYS A 58 9.48 -1.66 14.83
CA LYS A 58 10.88 -1.62 14.44
C LYS A 58 11.70 -1.21 15.64
N ASP A 59 12.58 -2.09 16.09
CA ASP A 59 13.32 -1.90 17.33
C ASP A 59 12.35 -1.66 18.52
N ALA A 60 12.38 -0.47 19.12
CA ALA A 60 11.47 -0.07 20.19
C ALA A 60 10.28 0.78 19.71
N ASP A 61 10.22 1.11 18.42
CA ASP A 61 9.17 1.96 17.86
C ASP A 61 7.95 1.11 17.48
N TYR A 62 6.76 1.61 17.85
CA TYR A 62 5.47 0.99 17.53
C TYR A 62 4.63 1.88 16.63
N CYS A 63 3.97 1.23 15.68
CA CYS A 63 3.10 1.85 14.71
C CYS A 63 1.89 0.95 14.40
N ALA A 64 0.76 1.57 14.08
CA ALA A 64 -0.38 0.92 13.49
C ALA A 64 -0.70 1.54 12.11
N VAL A 65 -1.04 0.72 11.13
CA VAL A 65 -1.46 1.13 9.78
C VAL A 65 -2.82 0.51 9.47
N LYS A 66 -3.73 1.30 8.93
CA LYS A 66 -5.06 0.85 8.50
C LYS A 66 -5.36 1.39 7.12
N PHE A 67 -5.66 0.50 6.17
CA PHE A 67 -6.11 0.94 4.86
C PHE A 67 -7.61 1.23 4.89
N THR A 68 -7.98 2.42 4.43
CA THR A 68 -9.38 2.89 4.45
C THR A 68 -10.05 2.79 3.09
N LYS A 69 -9.27 2.73 2.00
CA LYS A 69 -9.80 2.66 0.64
C LYS A 69 -8.78 2.05 -0.32
N PHE A 70 -9.27 1.26 -1.28
CA PHE A 70 -8.51 0.83 -2.46
C PHE A 70 -9.29 1.22 -3.72
N TRP A 71 -8.59 1.65 -4.76
CA TRP A 71 -9.22 1.84 -6.07
C TRP A 71 -8.18 1.69 -7.19
N THR A 72 -8.70 1.42 -8.38
CA THR A 72 -7.92 1.45 -9.61
C THR A 72 -8.16 2.76 -10.35
N GLY A 73 -7.15 3.26 -11.07
CA GLY A 73 -7.26 4.44 -11.91
C GLY A 73 -7.82 4.10 -13.28
N LYS A 74 -7.27 4.73 -14.32
CA LYS A 74 -7.70 4.55 -15.72
C LYS A 74 -7.56 3.10 -16.20
N THR A 75 -6.55 2.41 -15.69
CA THR A 75 -6.27 1.00 -15.98
C THR A 75 -6.26 0.20 -14.68
N GLU A 76 -6.46 -1.12 -14.77
CA GLU A 76 -6.38 -2.04 -13.62
C GLU A 76 -4.96 -2.07 -12.99
N ASP A 77 -3.96 -1.69 -13.77
CA ASP A 77 -2.57 -1.56 -13.32
C ASP A 77 -2.31 -0.25 -12.55
N ASP A 78 -3.18 0.77 -12.71
CA ASP A 78 -3.10 2.00 -11.94
C ASP A 78 -3.68 1.74 -10.55
N ARG A 79 -2.83 1.48 -9.56
CA ARG A 79 -3.29 1.16 -8.20
C ARG A 79 -3.20 2.36 -7.29
N TYR A 80 -4.19 2.51 -6.42
CA TYR A 80 -4.21 3.53 -5.38
C TYR A 80 -4.76 2.98 -4.06
N ALA A 81 -4.36 3.62 -2.96
CA ALA A 81 -4.90 3.33 -1.64
C ALA A 81 -4.91 4.58 -0.76
N GLU A 82 -5.91 4.71 0.11
CA GLU A 82 -5.86 5.60 1.27
C GLU A 82 -5.48 4.78 2.49
N TYR A 83 -4.63 5.36 3.34
CA TYR A 83 -4.28 4.74 4.61
C TYR A 83 -4.26 5.78 5.73
N GLU A 84 -4.52 5.27 6.93
CA GLU A 84 -4.30 5.93 8.20
C GLU A 84 -3.12 5.25 8.91
N SER A 85 -2.34 6.03 9.63
CA SER A 85 -1.28 5.52 10.47
C SER A 85 -1.25 6.23 11.81
N TYR A 86 -0.89 5.48 12.82
CA TYR A 86 -0.82 5.92 14.21
C TYR A 86 0.57 5.56 14.70
N TYR A 87 1.28 6.54 15.24
CA TYR A 87 2.64 6.34 15.70
C TYR A 87 2.81 6.84 17.13
N GLN A 88 3.49 6.03 17.92
CA GLN A 88 3.61 6.19 19.34
C GLN A 88 5.07 6.54 19.66
N ASP A 89 5.35 7.83 19.93
CA ASP A 89 6.71 8.38 19.98
C ASP A 89 7.43 8.16 21.33
N ASP A 90 6.69 7.85 22.39
CA ASP A 90 7.25 7.53 23.72
C ASP A 90 7.67 6.05 23.88
N LYS A 91 7.44 5.23 22.84
CA LYS A 91 7.83 3.81 22.73
C LYS A 91 7.14 2.83 23.69
N THR A 92 6.15 3.28 24.46
CA THR A 92 5.33 2.41 25.31
C THR A 92 4.40 1.47 24.54
N GLY A 93 4.12 1.73 23.26
CA GLY A 93 3.17 0.95 22.46
C GLY A 93 1.70 1.14 22.86
N ASP A 94 1.42 2.09 23.75
CA ASP A 94 0.07 2.42 24.19
C ASP A 94 -0.56 3.47 23.26
N PHE A 95 -1.53 3.02 22.45
CA PHE A 95 -2.23 3.87 21.48
C PHE A 95 -3.44 4.60 22.06
N THR A 96 -3.71 4.47 23.36
CA THR A 96 -4.80 5.20 24.04
C THR A 96 -4.38 6.59 24.50
N LYS A 97 -3.09 6.89 24.47
CA LYS A 97 -2.51 8.16 24.93
C LYS A 97 -2.71 9.29 23.93
N ASP A 98 -2.81 10.51 24.46
CA ASP A 98 -2.93 11.73 23.65
C ASP A 98 -1.68 12.07 22.83
N ASN A 99 -0.53 11.42 23.09
CA ASN A 99 0.71 11.62 22.35
C ASN A 99 0.81 10.80 21.05
N VAL A 100 -0.25 10.08 20.67
CA VAL A 100 -0.30 9.31 19.42
C VAL A 100 -0.37 10.25 18.21
N LYS A 101 0.61 10.14 17.33
CA LYS A 101 0.69 10.92 16.09
C LYS A 101 -0.15 10.24 15.02
N PHE A 102 -1.23 10.90 14.60
CA PHE A 102 -2.07 10.47 13.50
C PHE A 102 -1.59 11.03 12.16
N ARG A 103 -1.66 10.21 11.10
CA ARG A 103 -1.47 10.64 9.71
C ARG A 103 -2.47 9.91 8.82
N LYS A 104 -3.02 10.64 7.84
CA LYS A 104 -3.75 10.09 6.70
C LYS A 104 -3.05 10.51 5.40
N ASP A 105 -2.90 9.59 4.45
CA ASP A 105 -2.22 9.87 3.19
C ASP A 105 -2.71 8.94 2.05
N VAL A 106 -2.30 9.25 0.82
CA VAL A 106 -2.67 8.52 -0.40
C VAL A 106 -1.43 7.89 -1.04
N LEU A 107 -1.53 6.60 -1.30
CA LEU A 107 -0.55 5.82 -2.05
C LEU A 107 -0.99 5.70 -3.50
N SER A 108 -0.02 5.70 -4.40
CA SER A 108 -0.22 5.65 -5.85
C SER A 108 0.87 4.86 -6.56
N SER A 109 0.44 3.99 -7.46
CA SER A 109 1.28 3.19 -8.33
C SER A 109 0.67 3.18 -9.73
N PRO A 110 0.73 4.31 -10.46
CA PRO A 110 0.23 4.36 -11.82
C PRO A 110 1.06 3.44 -12.73
N LYS A 111 0.40 2.87 -13.75
CA LYS A 111 1.05 2.11 -14.81
C LYS A 111 2.05 3.01 -15.53
N ALA A 112 3.20 2.45 -15.86
CA ALA A 112 4.14 3.12 -16.75
C ALA A 112 3.46 3.40 -18.08
N LYS A 113 3.32 4.68 -18.42
CA LYS A 113 2.66 5.08 -19.66
C LYS A 113 3.58 4.87 -20.86
N TRP A 114 4.89 4.99 -20.66
CA TRP A 114 5.89 5.03 -21.72
C TRP A 114 7.03 4.04 -21.40
N SER A 115 7.66 3.49 -22.44
CA SER A 115 8.88 2.68 -22.33
C SER A 115 9.99 3.39 -23.09
N LEU A 116 11.12 3.64 -22.43
CA LEU A 116 12.31 4.23 -23.03
C LEU A 116 13.40 3.14 -23.03
N PHE A 117 13.89 2.75 -24.21
CA PHE A 117 14.85 1.65 -24.39
C PHE A 117 14.41 0.31 -23.77
N GLY A 118 13.12 -0.02 -23.86
CA GLY A 118 12.58 -1.25 -23.26
C GLY A 118 12.37 -1.16 -21.73
N HIS A 119 12.74 -0.05 -21.10
CA HIS A 119 12.52 0.17 -19.68
C HIS A 119 11.26 1.01 -19.42
N PRO A 120 10.31 0.54 -18.59
CA PRO A 120 9.12 1.30 -18.26
C PRO A 120 9.48 2.57 -17.49
N VAL A 121 9.06 3.72 -18.00
CA VAL A 121 9.26 5.03 -17.37
C VAL A 121 7.94 5.51 -16.77
N VAL A 122 7.96 5.75 -15.45
CA VAL A 122 6.87 6.43 -14.75
C VAL A 122 7.30 7.87 -14.48
N LEU A 123 6.81 8.79 -15.29
CA LEU A 123 7.23 10.19 -15.24
C LEU A 123 6.82 10.89 -13.93
N PHE A 124 5.63 10.60 -13.38
CA PHE A 124 5.12 11.26 -12.18
C PHE A 124 4.13 10.39 -11.40
N GLY A 125 3.99 10.65 -10.10
CA GLY A 125 2.88 10.15 -9.30
C GLY A 125 3.05 8.76 -8.69
N VAL A 126 4.28 8.26 -8.51
CA VAL A 126 4.54 7.06 -7.71
C VAL A 126 4.71 7.47 -6.24
N ASN A 127 3.76 7.11 -5.39
CA ASN A 127 3.88 7.19 -3.95
C ASN A 127 3.57 5.82 -3.34
N LYS A 128 4.61 5.01 -3.11
CA LYS A 128 4.45 3.66 -2.53
C LYS A 128 4.91 3.59 -1.08
N GLU A 129 5.35 4.71 -0.52
CA GLU A 129 5.94 4.73 0.81
C GLU A 129 4.86 5.04 1.85
N ILE A 130 4.61 4.07 2.72
CA ILE A 130 3.79 4.27 3.91
C ILE A 130 4.69 4.91 4.97
N LYS A 131 4.30 6.09 5.43
CA LYS A 131 4.99 6.82 6.49
C LYS A 131 4.24 6.63 7.80
N CYS A 132 4.93 6.09 8.80
CA CYS A 132 4.42 5.97 10.16
C CYS A 132 5.50 6.34 11.17
N GLY A 133 5.49 7.61 11.64
CA GLY A 133 6.56 8.14 12.49
C GLY A 133 7.93 8.09 11.83
N THR A 134 8.87 7.39 12.45
CA THR A 134 10.23 7.09 11.95
C THR A 134 10.24 5.89 11.00
N ILE A 135 9.24 5.01 11.07
CA ILE A 135 9.13 3.79 10.29
C ILE A 135 8.65 4.12 8.86
N ARG A 136 9.30 3.49 7.88
CA ARG A 136 8.97 3.60 6.45
C ARG A 136 8.71 2.20 5.91
N LEU A 137 7.54 1.99 5.32
CA LEU A 137 7.15 0.71 4.73
C LEU A 137 6.87 0.89 3.25
N TRP A 138 6.86 -0.21 2.51
CA TRP A 138 6.60 -0.21 1.08
C TRP A 138 5.27 -0.90 0.75
N TRP A 139 4.51 -0.28 -0.14
CA TRP A 139 3.22 -0.76 -0.61
C TRP A 139 3.27 -1.18 -2.07
N THR A 140 2.56 -2.27 -2.40
CA THR A 140 2.55 -2.84 -3.76
C THR A 140 1.14 -3.01 -4.36
N GLY A 141 0.12 -2.50 -3.68
CA GLY A 141 -1.28 -2.60 -4.11
C GLY A 141 -2.18 -3.22 -3.04
N ARG A 142 -3.46 -2.81 -3.04
CA ARG A 142 -4.45 -3.24 -2.03
C ARG A 142 -3.90 -3.05 -0.61
N GLY A 143 -4.07 -4.00 0.31
CA GLY A 143 -3.53 -3.89 1.66
C GLY A 143 -2.13 -4.45 1.85
N SER A 144 -1.36 -4.63 0.77
CA SER A 144 -0.07 -5.33 0.82
C SER A 144 1.06 -4.41 1.29
N VAL A 145 1.67 -4.76 2.41
CA VAL A 145 2.78 -4.06 3.06
C VAL A 145 4.00 -4.98 3.10
N TYR A 146 5.14 -4.48 2.65
CA TYR A 146 6.39 -5.23 2.54
C TYR A 146 7.36 -4.85 3.66
N PHE A 147 8.20 -5.80 4.07
CA PHE A 147 9.24 -5.57 5.07
C PHE A 147 10.36 -4.63 4.59
N PHE A 148 10.47 -4.38 3.29
CA PHE A 148 11.59 -3.64 2.70
C PHE A 148 11.21 -2.72 1.55
N LYS A 149 12.08 -1.74 1.31
CA LYS A 149 12.02 -0.85 0.14
C LYS A 149 12.82 -1.45 -1.01
N ARG A 150 12.34 -1.26 -2.24
CA ARG A 150 13.09 -1.58 -3.46
C ARG A 150 14.53 -1.02 -3.32
N TYR A 151 15.53 -1.87 -3.56
CA TYR A 151 16.98 -1.60 -3.45
C TYR A 151 17.64 -1.71 -2.05
N GLN A 152 16.96 -2.24 -1.03
CA GLN A 152 17.63 -2.70 0.19
C GLN A 152 18.14 -4.15 0.02
N ALA A 153 19.33 -4.44 0.54
CA ALA A 153 19.88 -5.80 0.57
C ALA A 153 18.99 -6.72 1.43
N GLU A 154 18.84 -7.98 1.01
CA GLU A 154 18.10 -9.01 1.74
C GLU A 154 18.85 -9.41 3.02
N GLY A 155 18.15 -9.66 4.13
CA GLY A 155 18.81 -10.17 5.35
C GLY A 155 18.09 -9.91 6.67
N ASP A 156 17.82 -8.65 7.03
CA ASP A 156 16.98 -8.28 8.19
C ASP A 156 16.70 -6.77 8.11
N TYR A 157 15.42 -6.39 8.09
CA TYR A 157 14.99 -5.00 7.97
C TYR A 157 14.70 -4.35 9.34
N GLY A 158 14.78 -5.14 10.42
CA GLY A 158 14.37 -4.77 11.77
C GLY A 158 12.86 -4.56 11.92
N ILE A 159 12.09 -4.75 10.84
CA ILE A 159 10.65 -4.51 10.79
C ILE A 159 9.92 -5.82 11.01
N GLU A 160 8.93 -5.78 11.90
CA GLU A 160 8.01 -6.88 12.13
C GLU A 160 6.58 -6.40 11.94
N LEU A 161 5.77 -7.25 11.34
CA LEU A 161 4.38 -6.97 10.99
C LEU A 161 3.47 -7.94 11.75
N ALA A 162 2.41 -7.41 12.35
CA ALA A 162 1.45 -8.20 13.12
C ALA A 162 0.02 -7.91 12.62
N PRO A 163 -0.58 -8.81 11.83
CA PRO A 163 -1.99 -8.71 11.47
C PRO A 163 -2.89 -8.72 12.71
N THR A 164 -3.98 -7.95 12.69
CA THR A 164 -4.94 -7.91 13.81
C THR A 164 -6.39 -7.99 13.34
N LYS A 165 -7.28 -8.30 14.28
CA LYS A 165 -8.74 -8.26 14.07
C LYS A 165 -9.34 -6.86 14.25
N TRP A 166 -8.58 -5.96 14.88
CA TRP A 166 -9.06 -4.65 15.32
C TRP A 166 -9.34 -3.73 14.15
N THR A 167 -10.41 -2.95 14.30
CA THR A 167 -10.85 -1.96 13.32
C THR A 167 -10.63 -0.53 13.81
N ASP A 168 -10.60 -0.36 15.13
CA ASP A 168 -10.43 0.93 15.79
C ASP A 168 -9.14 0.94 16.61
N ILE A 169 -8.43 2.08 16.57
CA ILE A 169 -7.15 2.23 17.26
C ILE A 169 -7.30 2.17 18.79
N SER A 170 -8.45 2.56 19.34
CA SER A 170 -8.73 2.48 20.77
C SER A 170 -8.80 1.06 21.31
N GLN A 171 -8.99 0.06 20.44
CA GLN A 171 -9.02 -1.36 20.81
C GLN A 171 -7.62 -1.99 20.91
N VAL A 172 -6.60 -1.26 20.47
CA VAL A 172 -5.26 -1.80 20.30
C VAL A 172 -4.58 -2.04 21.65
N ASN A 173 -4.06 -3.25 21.80
CA ASN A 173 -3.10 -3.60 22.82
C ASN A 173 -1.92 -4.35 22.18
N VAL A 174 -0.77 -3.69 21.99
CA VAL A 174 0.40 -4.32 21.36
C VAL A 174 1.00 -5.47 22.17
N PHE A 175 0.65 -5.59 23.45
CA PHE A 175 1.10 -6.63 24.37
C PHE A 175 0.10 -7.78 24.50
N ASP A 176 -0.96 -7.80 23.67
CA ASP A 176 -1.87 -8.94 23.65
C ASP A 176 -1.12 -10.20 23.22
N PRO A 177 -1.08 -11.26 24.06
CA PRO A 177 -0.27 -12.45 23.80
C PRO A 177 -0.72 -13.24 22.57
N ARG A 178 -1.92 -12.96 22.05
CA ARG A 178 -2.46 -13.59 20.82
C ARG A 178 -1.88 -12.99 19.55
N ILE A 179 -1.22 -11.82 19.63
CA ILE A 179 -0.60 -11.17 18.48
C ILE A 179 0.62 -11.97 18.03
N LYS A 180 0.63 -12.34 16.75
CA LYS A 180 1.75 -13.02 16.09
C LYS A 180 2.53 -12.02 15.24
N TRP A 181 3.80 -11.84 15.57
CA TRP A 181 4.72 -10.97 14.83
C TRP A 181 5.43 -11.77 13.74
N TYR A 182 5.38 -11.26 12.52
CA TYR A 182 6.02 -11.83 11.36
C TYR A 182 7.21 -10.96 10.96
N ARG A 183 8.33 -11.60 10.64
CA ARG A 183 9.53 -10.97 10.07
C ARG A 183 9.69 -11.40 8.62
N TYR A 184 10.61 -10.76 7.89
CA TYR A 184 11.08 -11.32 6.64
C TYR A 184 11.58 -12.76 6.86
N ASP A 185 11.11 -13.68 6.02
CA ASP A 185 11.50 -15.08 6.06
C ASP A 185 11.35 -15.65 4.66
N GLU A 186 12.47 -15.74 3.94
CA GLU A 186 12.51 -16.23 2.55
C GLU A 186 11.93 -17.63 2.39
N LYS A 187 12.05 -18.47 3.43
CA LYS A 187 11.61 -19.87 3.41
C LYS A 187 10.13 -20.02 3.78
N ARG A 188 9.44 -18.94 4.15
CA ARG A 188 8.04 -18.99 4.57
C ARG A 188 7.12 -19.37 3.41
N GLU A 189 6.29 -20.38 3.61
CA GLU A 189 5.19 -20.66 2.69
C GLU A 189 4.11 -19.58 2.77
N ARG A 190 3.48 -19.28 1.62
CA ARG A 190 2.38 -18.32 1.59
C ARG A 190 1.17 -18.94 2.28
N ILE A 191 0.62 -18.22 3.25
CA ILE A 191 -0.58 -18.65 3.96
C ILE A 191 -1.66 -17.58 3.88
N ASN A 192 -2.90 -18.04 3.79
CA ASN A 192 -4.10 -17.21 3.90
C ASN A 192 -4.76 -17.55 5.24
N ILE A 193 -5.15 -16.51 5.98
CA ILE A 193 -5.77 -16.65 7.30
C ILE A 193 -7.03 -15.80 7.32
N PRO A 194 -8.22 -16.38 7.47
CA PRO A 194 -9.42 -15.60 7.77
C PRO A 194 -9.17 -14.71 8.99
N VAL A 195 -9.60 -13.44 8.95
CA VAL A 195 -9.31 -12.47 10.02
C VAL A 195 -9.82 -12.96 11.37
N ASP A 196 -11.00 -13.57 11.40
CA ASP A 196 -11.62 -14.18 12.58
C ASP A 196 -10.81 -15.34 13.17
N GLN A 197 -9.91 -15.97 12.41
CA GLN A 197 -9.03 -17.06 12.84
C GLN A 197 -7.60 -16.62 13.20
N LEU A 198 -7.24 -15.33 13.09
CA LEU A 198 -5.85 -14.85 13.32
C LEU A 198 -5.23 -15.22 14.67
N TRP A 199 -6.08 -15.37 15.69
CA TRP A 199 -5.66 -15.60 17.07
C TRP A 199 -5.85 -17.04 17.54
N GLU A 200 -6.29 -17.92 16.64
CA GLU A 200 -6.41 -19.33 16.96
C GLU A 200 -5.01 -19.96 16.98
N GLU A 201 -4.79 -20.83 17.96
CA GLU A 201 -3.66 -21.73 17.93
C GLU A 201 -3.94 -22.77 16.85
N ARG A 202 -3.27 -22.64 15.71
CA ARG A 202 -3.25 -23.76 14.77
C ARG A 202 -2.32 -24.80 15.38
N GLU A 203 -2.89 -25.90 15.84
CA GLU A 203 -2.10 -27.09 16.14
C GLU A 203 -1.23 -27.37 14.92
N LYS A 204 0.08 -27.31 15.11
CA LYS A 204 1.02 -27.65 14.06
C LYS A 204 0.77 -29.12 13.72
N GLU A 205 0.16 -29.38 12.56
CA GLU A 205 0.29 -30.67 11.90
C GLU A 205 1.80 -30.90 11.74
N ARG A 206 2.32 -31.84 12.53
CA ARG A 206 3.71 -32.27 12.54
C ARG A 206 4.01 -33.12 11.32
#